data_AF-A0A7L0XNB4-F1
#
_entry.id   AF-A0A7L0XNB4-F1
#
_cell.length_a   1.000
_cell.length_b   1.000
_cell.length_c   1.000
_cell.angle_alpha   90.00
_cell.angle_beta   90.00
_cell.angle_gamma   90.00
#
_symmetry.space_group_name_H-M   'P 1'
#
loop_
_entity.id
_entity.type
_entity.pdbx_description
1 polymer ?
#
loop_
_entity_poly.entity_id
_entity_poly.type
_entity_poly.pdbx_seq_one_letter_code
_entity_poly.pdbx_strand_id
1 'polypeptide(L)'
;PPPALEAPPGRVLGDTGPPSPPPPPRVYKPCFVCSDKSSGYHYGVSSCEGCKGFFRRSIQKNMVYTCPRERNCPIDKVTRNRCQFCRLQKCLRVGMSK
;
A
#
# COMPACT_ATOMS: atom_id res chain seq x y z
N PRO A 1 -28.50 37.56 -38.64
CA PRO A 1 -29.75 36.81 -38.96
C PRO A 1 -29.43 35.66 -39.95
N PRO A 2 -30.21 34.57 -39.94
CA PRO A 2 -29.81 33.14 -40.04
C PRO A 2 -29.75 32.63 -41.51
N PRO A 3 -29.74 31.30 -41.87
CA PRO A 3 -29.70 30.03 -41.09
C PRO A 3 -28.57 29.05 -41.54
N ALA A 4 -28.01 28.19 -40.67
CA ALA A 4 -28.43 26.83 -40.26
C ALA A 4 -28.60 25.81 -41.41
N LEU A 5 -27.69 24.84 -41.49
CA LEU A 5 -27.87 23.54 -42.15
C LEU A 5 -27.26 22.45 -41.26
N GLU A 6 -28.14 21.61 -40.72
CA GLU A 6 -27.86 20.48 -39.82
C GLU A 6 -27.35 19.25 -40.57
N ALA A 7 -26.50 18.45 -39.92
CA ALA A 7 -26.10 17.10 -40.35
C ALA A 7 -26.51 16.07 -39.28
N PRO A 8 -26.86 14.82 -39.67
CA PRO A 8 -27.52 13.85 -38.79
C PRO A 8 -26.56 13.21 -37.75
N PRO A 9 -27.10 12.70 -36.61
CA PRO A 9 -26.32 12.03 -35.59
C PRO A 9 -25.95 10.60 -36.00
N GLY A 10 -24.67 10.36 -36.28
CA GLY A 10 -24.10 9.03 -36.43
C GLY A 10 -23.93 8.34 -35.08
N ARG A 11 -24.92 7.53 -34.73
CA ARG A 11 -24.99 6.45 -33.71
C ARG A 11 -23.66 6.13 -33.01
N VAL A 12 -23.51 6.57 -31.76
CA VAL A 12 -22.58 5.95 -30.81
C VAL A 12 -23.21 4.62 -30.39
N LEU A 13 -22.61 3.49 -30.78
CA LEU A 13 -22.95 2.20 -30.18
C LEU A 13 -22.37 2.22 -28.76
N GLY A 14 -23.18 2.70 -27.82
CA GLY A 14 -22.87 2.63 -26.40
C GLY A 14 -22.82 1.17 -25.99
N ASP A 15 -21.63 0.71 -25.61
CA ASP A 15 -21.43 -0.53 -24.87
C ASP A 15 -22.14 -0.36 -23.50
N THR A 16 -23.42 -0.71 -23.44
CA THR A 16 -24.18 -0.88 -22.20
C THR A 16 -24.08 -2.34 -21.76
N GLY A 17 -22.86 -2.85 -21.65
CA GLY A 17 -22.61 -4.09 -20.92
C GLY A 17 -22.86 -3.85 -19.42
N PRO A 18 -23.55 -4.75 -18.70
CA PRO A 18 -23.63 -4.67 -17.24
C PRO A 18 -22.21 -4.74 -16.64
N PRO A 19 -21.92 -3.95 -15.59
CA PRO A 19 -20.61 -3.99 -14.95
C PRO A 19 -20.32 -5.41 -14.46
N SER A 20 -19.17 -5.96 -14.86
CA SER A 20 -18.70 -7.24 -14.34
C SER A 20 -18.66 -7.18 -12.81
N PRO A 21 -19.07 -8.25 -12.09
CA PRO A 21 -19.03 -8.26 -10.64
C PRO A 21 -17.60 -7.96 -10.17
N PRO A 22 -17.42 -7.19 -9.07
CA PRO A 22 -16.10 -6.93 -8.55
C PRO A 22 -15.40 -8.26 -8.25
N PRO A 23 -14.10 -8.39 -8.57
CA PRO A 23 -13.37 -9.59 -8.24
C PRO A 23 -13.48 -9.87 -6.73
N PRO A 24 -13.57 -11.15 -6.32
CA PRO A 24 -13.66 -11.48 -4.91
C PRO A 24 -12.52 -10.82 -4.13
N PRO A 25 -12.75 -10.39 -2.87
CA PRO A 25 -11.74 -9.70 -2.09
C PRO A 25 -10.45 -10.52 -2.05
N ARG A 26 -9.35 -9.97 -2.59
CA ARG A 26 -8.05 -10.63 -2.50
C ARG A 26 -7.65 -10.70 -1.04
N VAL A 27 -7.68 -11.90 -0.45
CA VAL A 27 -7.26 -12.14 0.92
C VAL A 27 -5.73 -12.15 0.95
N TYR A 28 -5.13 -11.02 1.30
CA TYR A 28 -3.70 -10.94 1.51
C TYR A 28 -3.32 -11.57 2.85
N LYS A 29 -2.09 -12.11 2.92
CA LYS A 29 -1.49 -12.48 4.20
C LYS A 29 -1.45 -11.27 5.14
N PRO A 30 -1.38 -11.45 6.47
CA PRO A 30 -1.16 -10.34 7.39
C PRO A 30 0.19 -9.66 7.14
N CYS A 31 0.31 -8.40 7.56
CA CYS A 31 1.56 -7.66 7.46
C CYS A 31 2.70 -8.39 8.19
N PHE A 32 3.74 -8.83 7.49
CA PHE A 32 4.84 -9.60 8.10
C PHE A 32 5.68 -8.78 9.10
N VAL A 33 5.54 -7.46 9.11
CA VAL A 33 6.23 -6.59 10.07
C VAL A 33 5.50 -6.47 11.40
N CYS A 34 4.18 -6.26 11.40
CA CYS A 34 3.43 -5.93 12.62
C CYS A 34 2.12 -6.72 12.80
N SER A 35 1.85 -7.69 11.94
CA SER A 35 0.67 -8.56 11.93
C SER A 35 -0.68 -7.85 11.76
N ASP A 36 -0.67 -6.54 11.45
CA ASP A 36 -1.87 -5.79 11.10
C ASP A 36 -2.43 -6.20 9.72
N LYS A 37 -3.67 -5.81 9.42
CA LYS A 37 -4.31 -6.08 8.13
C LYS A 37 -3.43 -5.53 6.99
N SER A 38 -3.01 -6.42 6.09
CA SER A 38 -2.25 -6.01 4.90
C SER A 38 -3.19 -5.39 3.86
N SER A 39 -2.66 -4.42 3.13
CA SER A 39 -3.30 -3.85 1.94
C SER A 39 -2.77 -4.46 0.63
N GLY A 40 -1.83 -5.40 0.71
CA GLY A 40 -1.17 -6.01 -0.44
C GLY A 40 0.33 -6.23 -0.22
N TYR A 41 1.01 -6.58 -1.32
CA TYR A 41 2.46 -6.67 -1.36
C TYR A 41 3.05 -5.29 -1.64
N HIS A 42 3.93 -4.82 -0.76
CA HIS A 42 4.69 -3.59 -0.95
C HIS A 42 6.15 -3.89 -0.64
N TYR A 43 7.05 -3.46 -1.53
CA TYR A 43 8.48 -3.68 -1.37
C TYR A 43 8.82 -5.19 -1.23
N GLY A 44 8.16 -6.04 -2.01
CA GLY A 44 8.41 -7.49 -2.03
C GLY A 44 7.68 -8.32 -0.95
N VAL A 45 7.04 -7.70 0.04
CA VAL A 45 6.39 -8.43 1.14
C VAL A 45 4.96 -7.98 1.39
N SER A 46 4.13 -8.88 1.92
CA SER A 46 2.81 -8.51 2.42
C SER A 46 2.95 -7.56 3.61
N SER A 47 2.44 -6.34 3.46
CA SER A 47 2.56 -5.29 4.47
C SER A 47 1.30 -4.41 4.57
N CYS A 48 1.15 -3.70 5.68
CA CYS A 48 0.08 -2.72 5.87
C CYS A 48 0.54 -1.33 5.41
N GLU A 49 -0.40 -0.40 5.19
CA GLU A 49 -0.09 0.98 4.78
C GLU A 49 0.87 1.69 5.75
N GLY A 50 0.76 1.39 7.05
CA GLY A 50 1.64 1.96 8.07
C GLY A 50 3.11 1.54 7.88
N CYS A 51 3.38 0.26 7.63
CA CYS A 51 4.74 -0.24 7.44
C CYS A 51 5.30 0.07 6.05
N LYS A 52 4.46 0.06 5.01
CA LYS A 52 4.77 0.57 3.68
C LYS A 52 5.25 2.01 3.73
N GLY A 53 4.45 2.92 4.31
CA GLY A 53 4.78 4.34 4.38
C GLY A 53 5.99 4.62 5.27
N PHE A 54 6.13 3.89 6.37
CA PHE A 54 7.30 3.97 7.24
C PHE A 54 8.58 3.57 6.47
N PHE A 55 8.60 2.38 5.87
CA PHE A 55 9.75 1.88 5.12
C PHE A 55 10.15 2.84 3.99
N ARG A 56 9.18 3.31 3.19
CA ARG A 56 9.42 4.30 2.13
C ARG A 56 10.18 5.52 2.63
N ARG A 57 9.68 6.15 3.71
CA ARG A 57 10.29 7.36 4.27
C ARG A 57 11.67 7.07 4.86
N SER A 58 11.84 5.92 5.50
CA SER A 58 13.11 5.51 6.09
C SER A 58 14.20 5.34 5.03
N ILE A 59 13.91 4.64 3.92
CA ILE A 59 14.89 4.43 2.85
C ILE A 59 15.12 5.70 2.03
N GLN A 60 14.06 6.43 1.63
CA GLN A 60 14.22 7.63 0.80
C GLN A 60 15.01 8.75 1.47
N LYS A 61 14.92 8.87 2.79
CA LYS A 61 15.65 9.87 3.57
C LYS A 61 16.91 9.32 4.23
N ASN A 62 17.30 8.07 3.93
CA ASN A 62 18.41 7.37 4.60
C ASN A 62 18.37 7.52 6.13
N MET A 63 17.18 7.33 6.71
CA MET A 63 16.95 7.55 8.13
C MET A 63 17.78 6.57 8.96
N VAL A 64 18.56 7.11 9.89
CA VAL A 64 19.25 6.34 10.93
C VAL A 64 18.47 6.49 12.23
N TYR A 65 18.02 5.38 12.78
CA TYR A 65 17.28 5.36 14.05
C TYR A 65 18.13 4.74 15.15
N THR A 66 17.90 5.15 16.40
CA THR A 66 18.51 4.54 17.58
C THR A 66 17.45 3.75 18.35
N CYS A 67 17.80 2.57 18.84
CA CYS A 67 16.92 1.83 19.73
C CYS A 67 16.99 2.43 21.14
N PRO A 68 15.85 2.71 21.80
CA PRO A 68 15.85 3.18 23.19
C PRO A 68 16.10 2.05 24.21
N ARG A 69 16.27 0.82 23.75
CA ARG A 69 16.47 -0.41 24.57
C ARG A 69 17.53 -1.29 23.89
N GLU A 70 17.44 -2.60 24.09
CA GLU A 70 18.41 -3.62 23.65
C GLU A 70 18.21 -4.10 22.21
N ARG A 71 17.73 -3.25 21.30
CA ARG A 71 17.58 -3.58 19.86
C ARG A 71 16.68 -4.79 19.55
N ASN A 72 15.88 -5.26 20.51
CA ASN A 72 14.95 -6.39 20.38
C ASN A 72 13.51 -6.01 20.75
N CYS A 73 13.05 -4.81 20.37
CA CYS A 73 11.71 -4.37 20.70
C CYS A 73 10.65 -5.20 19.94
N PRO A 74 9.59 -5.68 20.61
CA PRO A 74 8.46 -6.31 19.93
C PRO A 74 7.79 -5.31 18.98
N ILE A 75 7.41 -5.79 17.79
CA ILE A 75 6.74 -5.00 16.75
C ILE A 75 5.44 -5.71 16.38
N ASP A 76 4.33 -5.18 16.89
CA ASP A 76 2.95 -5.57 16.60
C ASP A 76 2.11 -4.33 16.22
N LYS A 77 0.80 -4.52 15.98
CA LYS A 77 -0.13 -3.45 15.58
C LYS A 77 -0.12 -2.26 16.54
N VAL A 78 -0.02 -2.51 17.84
CA VAL A 78 -0.12 -1.52 18.92
C VAL A 78 1.25 -0.90 19.20
N THR A 79 2.31 -1.72 19.19
CA THR A 79 3.65 -1.33 19.67
C THR A 79 4.59 -0.85 18.56
N ARG A 80 4.26 -1.04 17.28
CA ARG A 80 5.14 -0.71 16.12
C ARG A 80 5.69 0.72 16.10
N ASN A 81 5.03 1.68 16.75
CA ASN A 81 5.50 3.07 16.79
C ASN A 81 6.46 3.37 17.95
N ARG A 82 6.62 2.46 18.92
CA ARG A 82 7.47 2.65 20.11
C ARG A 82 8.97 2.63 19.81
N CYS A 83 9.40 1.96 18.73
CA CYS A 83 10.81 1.84 18.37
C CYS A 83 10.99 1.79 16.85
N GLN A 84 11.42 2.91 16.27
CA GLN A 84 11.65 3.04 14.83
C GLN A 84 12.82 2.18 14.35
N PHE A 85 13.88 2.07 15.16
CA PHE A 85 15.03 1.20 14.84
C PHE A 85 14.60 -0.26 14.64
N CYS A 86 13.94 -0.86 15.64
CA CYS A 86 13.52 -2.27 15.57
C CYS A 86 12.47 -2.48 14.48
N ARG A 87 11.59 -1.49 14.25
CA ARG A 87 10.63 -1.56 13.15
C ARG A 87 11.33 -1.61 11.79
N LEU A 88 12.30 -0.72 11.54
CA LEU A 88 13.03 -0.69 10.27
C LEU A 88 13.86 -1.96 10.09
N GLN A 89 14.54 -2.40 11.14
CA GLN A 89 15.29 -3.66 11.12
C GLN A 89 14.37 -4.86 10.83
N LYS A 90 13.17 -4.90 11.40
CA LYS A 90 12.20 -5.95 11.08
C LYS A 90 11.71 -5.86 9.63
N CYS A 91 11.48 -4.67 9.09
CA CYS A 91 11.16 -4.49 7.66
C CYS A 91 12.22 -5.14 6.77
N LEU A 92 13.49 -4.84 7.01
CA LEU A 92 14.62 -5.41 6.25
C LEU A 92 14.70 -6.92 6.44
N ARG A 93 14.57 -7.41 7.68
CA ARG A 93 14.65 -8.84 8.02
C ARG A 93 13.58 -9.69 7.33
N VAL A 94 12.37 -9.16 7.17
CA VAL A 94 11.29 -9.88 6.47
C VAL A 94 11.42 -9.80 4.93
N GLY A 95 12.43 -9.10 4.42
CA GLY A 95 12.73 -9.01 2.99
C GLY A 95 12.18 -7.77 2.29
N MET A 96 11.88 -6.68 3.00
CA MET A 96 11.51 -5.43 2.32
C MET A 96 12.71 -4.85 1.57
N SER A 97 12.57 -4.65 0.26
CA SER A 97 13.61 -4.07 -0.61
C SER A 97 13.08 -2.86 -1.39
N LYS A 98 13.99 -1.93 -1.75
CA LYS A 98 13.64 -0.75 -2.58
C LYS A 98 13.21 -1.18 -3.98
#